data_AF-A0A2Z5WT50-F1
#
_entry.id   AF-A0A2Z5WT50-F1
#
_cell.length_a   1.000
_cell.length_b   1.000
_cell.length_c   1.000
_cell.angle_alpha   90.00
_cell.angle_beta   90.00
_cell.angle_gamma   90.00
#
_symmetry.space_group_name_H-M   'P 1'
#
loop_
_entity.id
_entity.type
_entity.pdbx_description
1 polymer ?
#
loop_
_entity_poly.entity_id
_entity_poly.type
_entity_poly.pdbx_seq_one_letter_code
_entity_poly.pdbx_strand_id
1 'polypeptide(L)'
;MAFISTFELLLKPQLPKSITDSRPELQPIARNILQGYFLTIANITNELVFLSVVVTTRTPGLDPKKILTVLDTTGVNGPVSSFFDGIGETKKSRFTFPVNANDTGLFILQPNALDEELRKAANFELRGYAEIFVSSVSAAKKTKLLITPEHRGTFFGTEHAQLGEVAYTLPIAGGNSLFEI
;
A
#
# COMPACT_ATOMS: atom_id res chain seq x y z
N MET A 1 2.46 -17.60 -8.42
CA MET A 1 3.13 -16.41 -7.82
C MET A 1 3.56 -15.48 -8.92
N ALA A 2 3.30 -14.19 -8.78
CA ALA A 2 3.70 -13.18 -9.76
C ALA A 2 4.15 -11.89 -9.06
N PHE A 3 5.15 -11.22 -9.63
CA PHE A 3 5.51 -9.85 -9.26
C PHE A 3 4.45 -8.87 -9.76
N ILE A 4 4.06 -7.90 -8.92
CA ILE A 4 3.06 -6.89 -9.26
C ILE A 4 3.77 -5.61 -9.69
N SER A 5 4.33 -4.88 -8.72
CA SER A 5 4.97 -3.58 -8.94
C SER A 5 5.93 -3.27 -7.78
N THR A 6 6.74 -2.24 -7.97
CA THR A 6 7.37 -1.53 -6.85
C THR A 6 6.31 -0.72 -6.09
N PHE A 7 6.62 -0.32 -4.85
CA PHE A 7 5.79 0.60 -4.08
C PHE A 7 6.64 1.53 -3.20
N GLU A 8 6.01 2.62 -2.77
CA GLU A 8 6.55 3.59 -1.82
C GLU A 8 5.44 4.08 -0.89
N LEU A 9 5.67 3.93 0.41
CA LEU A 9 4.82 4.47 1.47
C LEU A 9 5.50 5.68 2.09
N LEU A 10 4.79 6.80 2.17
CA LEU A 10 5.32 8.06 2.68
C LEU A 10 4.43 8.66 3.74
N LEU A 11 5.01 9.08 4.85
CA LEU A 11 4.42 10.09 5.73
C LEU A 11 5.52 11.09 6.08
N LYS A 12 5.65 12.13 5.25
CA LYS A 12 6.79 13.06 5.28
C LYS A 12 6.47 14.46 4.72
N PRO A 13 7.30 15.48 5.01
CA PRO A 13 7.30 16.74 4.28
C PRO A 13 7.49 16.54 2.77
N GLN A 14 6.70 17.26 1.98
CA GLN A 14 6.83 17.33 0.52
C GLN A 14 8.15 18.01 0.12
N LEU A 15 8.58 19.01 0.89
CA LEU A 15 9.85 19.71 0.71
C LEU A 15 10.81 19.35 1.85
N PRO A 16 12.13 19.27 1.58
CA PRO A 16 13.12 19.11 2.63
C PRO A 16 12.99 20.20 3.69
N LYS A 17 12.87 19.80 4.96
CA LYS A 17 12.65 20.73 6.07
C LYS A 17 13.76 21.78 6.19
N SER A 18 15.00 21.41 5.91
CA SER A 18 16.13 22.34 5.86
C SER A 18 15.92 23.50 4.88
N ILE A 19 15.23 23.26 3.76
CA ILE A 19 14.92 24.30 2.78
C ILE A 19 13.82 25.21 3.34
N THR A 20 12.72 24.64 3.84
CA THR A 20 11.56 25.40 4.33
C THR A 20 11.86 26.20 5.61
N ASP A 21 12.79 25.71 6.43
CA ASP A 21 13.27 26.41 7.63
C ASP A 21 14.13 27.63 7.26
N SER A 22 14.92 27.53 6.17
CA SER A 22 15.76 28.63 5.66
C SER A 22 15.01 29.63 4.78
N ARG A 23 13.83 29.25 4.26
CA ARG A 23 13.05 30.02 3.28
C ARG A 23 11.56 30.07 3.68
N PRO A 24 11.18 30.96 4.61
CA PRO A 24 9.80 31.07 5.11
C PRO A 24 8.75 31.37 4.03
N GLU A 25 9.15 31.96 2.91
CA GLU A 25 8.27 32.21 1.77
C GLU A 25 7.76 30.94 1.09
N LEU A 26 8.38 29.78 1.35
CA LEU A 26 7.95 28.48 0.82
C LEU A 26 6.89 27.79 1.69
N GLN A 27 6.56 28.32 2.86
CA GLN A 27 5.55 27.74 3.76
C GLN A 27 4.19 27.46 3.07
N PRO A 28 3.66 28.31 2.18
CA PRO A 28 2.40 28.03 1.49
C PRO A 28 2.40 26.77 0.61
N ILE A 29 3.58 26.27 0.22
CA ILE A 29 3.75 25.04 -0.57
C ILE A 29 4.42 23.90 0.22
N ALA A 30 4.73 24.12 1.50
CA ALA A 30 5.41 23.16 2.38
C ALA A 30 4.42 22.23 3.08
N ARG A 31 3.72 21.39 2.30
CA ARG A 31 2.76 20.41 2.83
C ARG A 31 3.47 19.12 3.25
N ASN A 32 2.80 18.31 4.07
CA ASN A 32 3.15 16.90 4.26
C ASN A 32 2.38 16.03 3.26
N ILE A 33 2.93 14.86 2.95
CA ILE A 33 2.27 13.82 2.15
C ILE A 33 2.02 12.59 3.00
N LEU A 34 0.82 12.03 2.92
CA LEU A 34 0.50 10.66 3.29
C LEU A 34 0.27 9.87 2.00
N GLN A 35 1.19 8.99 1.63
CA GLN A 35 1.08 8.14 0.43
C GLN A 35 0.99 6.68 0.83
N GLY A 36 -0.03 6.00 0.31
CA GLY A 36 -0.23 4.56 0.44
C GLY A 36 -0.10 3.83 -0.88
N TYR A 37 0.11 2.52 -0.78
CA TYR A 37 0.00 1.56 -1.87
C TYR A 37 -1.41 0.95 -1.86
N PHE A 38 -2.09 1.06 -3.00
CA PHE A 38 -3.45 0.62 -3.21
C PHE A 38 -3.44 -0.40 -4.32
N LEU A 39 -4.02 -1.57 -4.07
CA LEU A 39 -4.04 -2.68 -5.01
C LEU A 39 -5.48 -3.10 -5.25
N THR A 40 -6.02 -2.68 -6.39
CA THR A 40 -7.33 -3.13 -6.84
C THR A 40 -7.20 -4.52 -7.47
N ILE A 41 -7.99 -5.47 -7.00
CA ILE A 41 -7.95 -6.87 -7.41
C ILE A 41 -9.37 -7.32 -7.73
N ALA A 42 -9.67 -7.58 -8.99
CA ALA A 42 -10.93 -8.19 -9.41
C ALA A 42 -10.73 -9.68 -9.67
N ASN A 43 -11.50 -10.51 -8.97
CA ASN A 43 -11.57 -11.94 -9.23
C ASN A 43 -12.60 -12.20 -10.33
N ILE A 44 -12.13 -12.48 -11.54
CA ILE A 44 -12.99 -12.71 -12.72
C ILE A 44 -13.40 -14.18 -12.88
N THR A 45 -13.24 -14.98 -11.82
CA THR A 45 -13.63 -16.40 -11.79
C THR A 45 -14.92 -16.60 -10.99
N ASN A 46 -15.48 -17.81 -11.10
CA ASN A 46 -16.74 -18.18 -10.44
C ASN A 46 -16.54 -18.81 -9.05
N GLU A 47 -15.34 -18.72 -8.49
CA GLU A 47 -15.01 -19.28 -7.17
C GLU A 47 -14.40 -18.23 -6.25
N LEU A 48 -14.67 -18.37 -4.95
CA LEU A 48 -13.97 -17.62 -3.90
C LEU A 48 -12.48 -17.99 -3.92
N VAL A 49 -11.61 -16.99 -3.93
CA VAL A 49 -10.16 -17.20 -3.85
C VAL A 49 -9.59 -16.51 -2.62
N PHE A 50 -8.71 -17.20 -1.89
CA PHE A 50 -7.87 -16.56 -0.89
C PHE A 50 -6.55 -16.18 -1.54
N LEU A 51 -6.22 -14.89 -1.49
CA LEU A 51 -5.00 -14.34 -2.06
C LEU A 51 -4.04 -13.97 -0.95
N SER A 52 -2.75 -14.10 -1.24
CA SER A 52 -1.68 -13.59 -0.40
C SER A 52 -0.86 -12.57 -1.17
N VAL A 53 -0.82 -11.34 -0.68
CA VAL A 53 0.10 -10.30 -1.12
C VAL A 53 1.32 -10.34 -0.20
N VAL A 54 2.51 -10.44 -0.78
CA VAL A 54 3.78 -10.36 -0.04
C VAL A 54 4.50 -9.09 -0.45
N VAL A 55 4.85 -8.27 0.53
CA VAL A 55 5.73 -7.13 0.32
C VAL A 55 7.11 -7.45 0.85
N THR A 56 8.12 -7.16 0.03
CA THR A 56 9.53 -7.32 0.40
C THR A 56 10.18 -5.95 0.57
N THR A 57 10.81 -5.73 1.72
CA THR A 57 11.46 -4.46 2.13
C THR A 57 12.85 -4.74 2.70
N ARG A 58 13.78 -3.78 2.66
CA ARG A 58 15.15 -3.99 3.18
C ARG A 58 15.63 -2.90 4.15
N THR A 59 15.47 -1.62 3.80
CA THR A 59 16.12 -0.54 4.56
C THR A 59 15.21 0.69 4.67
N PRO A 60 14.48 0.89 5.79
CA PRO A 60 14.24 -0.09 6.85
C PRO A 60 13.32 -1.23 6.37
N GLY A 61 13.32 -2.35 7.09
CA GLY A 61 12.27 -3.35 6.93
C GLY A 61 10.94 -2.83 7.50
N LEU A 62 9.83 -3.39 7.03
CA LEU A 62 8.48 -2.99 7.46
C LEU A 62 8.29 -3.16 8.98
N ASP A 63 7.80 -2.10 9.65
CA ASP A 63 7.39 -2.12 11.05
C ASP A 63 5.86 -2.23 11.14
N PRO A 64 5.31 -3.33 11.66
CA PRO A 64 3.86 -3.56 11.72
C PRO A 64 3.11 -2.51 12.54
N LYS A 65 3.76 -1.81 13.48
CA LYS A 65 3.11 -0.76 14.29
C LYS A 65 2.87 0.53 13.51
N LYS A 66 3.68 0.77 12.48
CA LYS A 66 3.67 2.01 11.68
C LYS A 66 2.87 1.91 10.39
N ILE A 67 2.26 0.76 10.13
CA ILE A 67 1.46 0.52 8.93
C ILE A 67 -0.01 0.26 9.28
N LEU A 68 -0.88 0.64 8.36
CA LEU A 68 -2.28 0.28 8.33
C LEU A 68 -2.51 -0.58 7.10
N THR A 69 -3.17 -1.73 7.31
CA THR A 69 -3.55 -2.64 6.24
C THR A 69 -5.00 -3.03 6.36
N VAL A 70 -5.75 -2.79 5.29
CA VAL A 70 -7.19 -3.11 5.22
C VAL A 70 -7.53 -3.66 3.85
N LEU A 71 -8.62 -4.41 3.78
CA LEU A 71 -9.27 -4.81 2.54
C LEU A 71 -10.63 -4.14 2.51
N ASP A 72 -10.91 -3.39 1.45
CA ASP A 72 -12.23 -2.85 1.18
C ASP A 72 -12.86 -3.56 -0.02
N THR A 73 -14.01 -4.21 0.19
CA THR A 73 -14.77 -4.87 -0.88
C THR A 73 -16.17 -4.27 -1.10
N THR A 74 -16.68 -3.49 -0.14
CA THR A 74 -18.08 -3.01 -0.15
C THR A 74 -18.22 -1.55 0.28
N GLY A 75 -17.12 -0.80 0.32
CA GLY A 75 -17.02 0.51 0.98
C GLY A 75 -16.82 0.41 2.49
N VAL A 76 -16.54 -0.79 3.01
CA VAL A 76 -16.30 -1.06 4.43
C VAL A 76 -14.93 -1.69 4.58
N ASN A 77 -14.05 -1.00 5.32
CA ASN A 77 -12.70 -1.48 5.60
C ASN A 77 -12.72 -2.71 6.53
N GLY A 78 -12.42 -3.88 5.97
CA GLY A 78 -12.25 -5.12 6.69
C GLY A 78 -10.81 -5.39 7.11
N PRO A 79 -10.59 -6.24 8.13
CA PRO A 79 -9.27 -6.64 8.56
C PRO A 79 -8.59 -7.55 7.53
N VAL A 80 -7.26 -7.50 7.48
CA VAL A 80 -6.42 -8.40 6.68
C VAL A 80 -5.56 -9.25 7.61
N SER A 81 -5.51 -10.57 7.35
CA SER A 81 -4.59 -11.45 8.08
C SER A 81 -3.15 -11.11 7.70
N SER A 82 -2.29 -10.85 8.69
CA SER A 82 -0.91 -10.43 8.44
C SER A 82 0.10 -11.34 9.15
N PHE A 83 1.23 -11.57 8.48
CA PHE A 83 2.39 -12.27 9.01
C PHE A 83 3.65 -11.51 8.63
N PHE A 84 4.53 -11.26 9.60
CA PHE A 84 5.75 -10.47 9.40
C PHE A 84 6.97 -11.35 9.67
N ASP A 85 7.76 -11.60 8.64
CA ASP A 85 9.04 -12.30 8.81
C ASP A 85 10.06 -11.34 9.43
N GLY A 86 10.59 -11.72 10.59
CA GLY A 86 11.55 -10.94 11.36
C GLY A 86 13.01 -11.27 11.08
N ILE A 87 13.31 -12.23 10.20
CA ILE A 87 14.65 -12.78 10.05
C ILE A 87 15.40 -12.09 8.90
N GLY A 88 16.51 -11.43 9.22
CA GLY A 88 17.46 -10.87 8.26
C GLY A 88 17.22 -9.41 7.86
N GLU A 89 18.10 -8.89 6.99
CA GLU A 89 18.02 -7.51 6.49
C GLU A 89 16.83 -7.30 5.54
N THR A 90 16.43 -8.34 4.82
CA THR A 90 15.28 -8.31 3.91
C THR A 90 14.07 -8.88 4.64
N LYS A 91 13.07 -8.04 4.87
CA LYS A 91 11.83 -8.44 5.55
C LYS A 91 10.72 -8.71 4.55
N LYS A 92 10.07 -9.85 4.71
CA LYS A 92 8.88 -10.23 3.95
C LYS A 92 7.65 -10.14 4.86
N SER A 93 6.68 -9.35 4.45
CA SER A 93 5.40 -9.24 5.15
C SER A 93 4.31 -9.79 4.24
N ARG A 94 3.54 -10.76 4.74
CA ARG A 94 2.46 -11.43 4.01
C ARG A 94 1.12 -10.95 4.53
N PHE A 95 0.23 -10.64 3.61
CA PHE A 95 -1.14 -10.21 3.85
C PHE A 95 -2.08 -11.16 3.12
N THR A 96 -2.97 -11.84 3.84
CA THR A 96 -3.87 -12.84 3.29
C THR A 96 -5.32 -12.42 3.48
N PHE A 97 -6.09 -12.49 2.41
CA PHE A 97 -7.48 -12.04 2.40
C PHE A 97 -8.31 -12.75 1.32
N PRO A 98 -9.63 -12.90 1.51
CA PRO A 98 -10.54 -13.45 0.50
C PRO A 98 -10.94 -12.41 -0.55
N VAL A 99 -11.18 -12.86 -1.78
CA VAL A 99 -11.90 -12.11 -2.82
C VAL A 99 -12.96 -13.02 -3.41
N ASN A 100 -14.24 -12.63 -3.28
CA ASN A 100 -15.35 -13.45 -3.75
C ASN A 100 -15.33 -13.64 -5.27
N ALA A 101 -16.08 -14.63 -5.75
CA ALA A 101 -16.31 -14.82 -7.18
C ALA A 101 -16.92 -13.57 -7.81
N ASN A 102 -16.39 -13.14 -8.96
CA ASN A 102 -16.87 -11.98 -9.71
C ASN A 102 -16.91 -10.67 -8.90
N ASP A 103 -16.05 -10.55 -7.89
CA ASP A 103 -15.99 -9.41 -6.97
C ASP A 103 -14.65 -8.68 -7.05
N THR A 104 -14.63 -7.44 -6.58
CA THR A 104 -13.43 -6.59 -6.57
C THR A 104 -13.10 -6.14 -5.16
N GLY A 105 -11.85 -6.39 -4.75
CA GLY A 105 -11.30 -5.90 -3.50
C GLY A 105 -10.23 -4.83 -3.73
N LEU A 106 -10.18 -3.85 -2.83
CA LEU A 106 -9.12 -2.86 -2.73
C LEU A 106 -8.27 -3.18 -1.49
N PHE A 107 -7.10 -3.75 -1.71
CA PHE A 107 -6.11 -3.91 -0.66
C PHE A 107 -5.36 -2.59 -0.46
N ILE A 108 -5.35 -2.09 0.77
CA ILE A 108 -4.68 -0.84 1.14
C ILE A 108 -3.54 -1.16 2.08
N LEU A 109 -2.34 -0.68 1.74
CA LEU A 109 -1.16 -0.67 2.59
C LEU A 109 -0.65 0.76 2.68
N GLN A 110 -0.72 1.38 3.86
CA GLN A 110 -0.31 2.77 4.04
C GLN A 110 0.34 3.01 5.41
N PRO A 111 1.04 4.12 5.63
CA PRO A 111 1.46 4.52 6.97
C PRO A 111 0.24 4.66 7.90
N ASN A 112 0.38 4.25 9.15
CA ASN A 112 -0.70 4.36 10.13
C ASN A 112 -0.84 5.81 10.60
N ALA A 113 -1.61 6.62 9.87
CA ALA A 113 -1.87 8.02 10.23
C ALA A 113 -2.66 8.21 11.55
N LEU A 114 -3.22 7.13 12.12
CA LEU A 114 -3.84 7.15 13.44
C LEU A 114 -2.80 7.17 14.58
N ASP A 115 -1.56 6.80 14.29
CA ASP A 115 -0.44 6.92 15.22
C ASP A 115 0.00 8.40 15.30
N GLU A 116 -0.22 9.00 16.47
CA GLU A 116 0.08 10.40 16.71
C GLU A 116 1.59 10.70 16.64
N GLU A 117 2.43 9.81 17.15
CA GLU A 117 3.89 9.98 17.12
C GLU A 117 4.42 9.90 15.69
N LEU A 118 3.89 8.95 14.90
CA LEU A 118 4.23 8.84 13.49
C LEU A 118 3.82 10.09 12.71
N ARG A 119 2.62 10.62 12.97
CA ARG A 119 2.08 11.81 12.31
C ARG A 119 2.81 13.09 12.71
N LYS A 120 3.20 13.24 13.97
CA LYS A 120 4.00 14.38 14.46
C LYS A 120 5.42 14.36 13.90
N ALA A 121 6.04 13.18 13.88
CA ALA A 121 7.41 13.03 13.38
C ALA A 121 7.49 13.26 11.87
N ALA A 122 6.47 12.82 11.11
CA ALA A 122 6.38 12.94 9.66
C ALA A 122 7.72 12.60 8.98
N ASN A 123 8.33 11.48 9.35
CA ASN A 123 9.64 11.06 8.85
C ASN A 123 9.64 9.60 8.41
N PHE A 124 8.49 9.12 7.96
CA PHE A 124 8.32 7.74 7.54
C PHE A 124 8.45 7.62 6.03
N GLU A 125 9.26 6.65 5.63
CA GLU A 125 9.47 6.27 4.25
C GLU A 125 9.77 4.77 4.20
N LEU A 126 9.07 4.06 3.33
CA LEU A 126 9.28 2.64 3.09
C LEU A 126 9.14 2.35 1.61
N ARG A 127 10.14 1.70 1.02
CA ARG A 127 10.12 1.26 -0.38
C ARG A 127 10.32 -0.24 -0.47
N GLY A 128 9.74 -0.83 -1.51
CA GLY A 128 9.86 -2.25 -1.75
C GLY A 128 9.18 -2.68 -3.05
N TYR A 129 8.92 -3.96 -3.14
CA TYR A 129 8.12 -4.54 -4.22
C TYR A 129 7.08 -5.51 -3.66
N ALA A 130 6.00 -5.68 -4.41
CA ALA A 130 4.89 -6.54 -4.06
C ALA A 130 4.80 -7.75 -5.00
N GLU A 131 4.45 -8.90 -4.43
CA GLU A 131 4.17 -10.15 -5.09
C GLU A 131 2.77 -10.62 -4.70
N ILE A 132 2.11 -11.38 -5.58
CA ILE A 132 0.81 -12.00 -5.30
C ILE A 132 0.81 -13.47 -5.67
N PHE A 133 0.10 -14.28 -4.90
CA PHE A 133 -0.15 -15.69 -5.19
C PHE A 133 -1.45 -16.16 -4.56
N VAL A 134 -1.98 -17.26 -5.08
CA VAL A 134 -3.10 -17.98 -4.46
C VAL A 134 -2.63 -18.59 -3.14
N SER A 135 -3.29 -18.23 -2.05
CA SER A 135 -2.94 -18.68 -0.71
C SER A 135 -3.14 -20.19 -0.57
N SER A 136 -2.32 -20.85 0.26
CA SER A 136 -2.42 -22.30 0.50
C SER A 136 -3.75 -22.72 1.13
N VAL A 137 -4.44 -21.79 1.81
CA VAL A 137 -5.78 -22.00 2.39
C VAL A 137 -6.90 -21.90 1.35
N SER A 138 -6.59 -21.45 0.12
CA SER A 138 -7.56 -21.42 -0.98
C SER A 138 -7.81 -22.83 -1.52
N ALA A 139 -9.08 -23.14 -1.79
CA ALA A 139 -9.46 -24.34 -2.50
C ALA A 139 -8.95 -24.29 -3.95
N ALA A 140 -9.17 -23.15 -4.62
CA ALA A 140 -8.60 -22.84 -5.93
C ALA A 140 -7.07 -22.95 -5.88
N LYS A 141 -6.47 -23.59 -6.90
CA LYS A 141 -5.00 -23.69 -7.06
C LYS A 141 -4.44 -22.78 -8.12
N LYS A 142 -5.32 -22.26 -8.98
CA LYS A 142 -5.05 -21.24 -9.98
C LYS A 142 -6.22 -20.29 -10.03
N THR A 143 -6.00 -19.05 -10.43
CA THR A 143 -7.08 -18.09 -10.65
C THR A 143 -6.70 -17.10 -11.76
N LYS A 144 -7.71 -16.36 -12.24
CA LYS A 144 -7.52 -15.23 -13.14
C LYS A 144 -7.97 -13.96 -12.44
N LEU A 145 -7.09 -12.96 -12.39
CA LEU A 145 -7.35 -11.69 -11.72
C LEU A 145 -7.08 -10.54 -12.67
N LEU A 146 -7.85 -9.46 -12.53
CA LEU A 146 -7.45 -8.15 -13.02
C LEU A 146 -6.85 -7.37 -11.86
N ILE A 147 -5.63 -6.89 -12.04
CA ILE A 147 -4.87 -6.21 -10.99
C ILE A 147 -4.44 -4.83 -11.47
N THR A 148 -4.69 -3.83 -10.61
CA THR A 148 -4.24 -2.45 -10.82
C THR A 148 -3.58 -1.93 -9.54
N PRO A 149 -2.24 -1.83 -9.52
CA PRO A 149 -1.52 -1.17 -8.45
C PRO A 149 -1.53 0.34 -8.64
N GLU A 150 -1.70 1.08 -7.56
CA GLU A 150 -1.75 2.54 -7.53
C GLU A 150 -1.00 3.07 -6.30
N HIS A 151 -0.45 4.27 -6.42
CA HIS A 151 -0.23 5.12 -5.26
C HIS A 151 -1.36 6.13 -5.17
N ARG A 152 -1.88 6.30 -3.96
CA ARG A 152 -2.76 7.43 -3.63
C ARG A 152 -2.10 8.23 -2.53
N GLY A 153 -2.02 9.54 -2.76
CA GLY A 153 -1.35 10.49 -1.88
C GLY A 153 -2.31 11.59 -1.46
N THR A 154 -2.35 11.88 -0.17
CA THR A 154 -3.01 13.05 0.39
C THR A 154 -1.95 14.04 0.85
N PHE A 155 -1.97 15.23 0.27
CA PHE A 155 -1.20 16.37 0.76
C PHE A 155 -2.01 17.08 1.82
N PHE A 156 -1.39 17.41 2.95
CA PHE A 156 -2.04 18.09 4.05
C PHE A 156 -1.09 19.06 4.74
N GLY A 157 -1.63 20.14 5.29
CA GLY A 157 -0.92 21.09 6.13
C GLY A 157 -1.69 21.37 7.41
N THR A 158 -1.36 22.47 8.10
CA THR A 158 -2.04 22.86 9.34
C THR A 158 -3.46 23.39 9.11
N GLU A 159 -3.75 23.85 7.89
CA GLU A 159 -5.06 24.38 7.51
C GLU A 159 -5.83 23.39 6.63
N HIS A 160 -7.13 23.23 6.88
CA HIS A 160 -8.00 22.32 6.10
C HIS A 160 -8.06 22.69 4.61
N ALA A 161 -7.86 23.95 4.25
CA ALA A 161 -7.83 24.43 2.86
C ALA A 161 -6.61 23.93 2.07
N GLN A 162 -5.61 23.30 2.73
CA GLN A 162 -4.38 22.80 2.10
C GLN A 162 -4.46 21.32 1.72
N LEU A 163 -5.64 20.70 1.82
CA LEU A 163 -5.85 19.34 1.38
C LEU A 163 -5.77 19.23 -0.14
N GLY A 164 -5.00 18.27 -0.62
CA GLY A 164 -4.93 17.91 -2.03
C GLY A 164 -4.77 16.40 -2.16
N GLU A 165 -5.28 15.84 -3.25
CA GLU A 165 -5.21 14.41 -3.50
C GLU A 165 -4.55 14.14 -4.86
N VAL A 166 -3.82 13.04 -4.93
CA VAL A 166 -3.27 12.51 -6.17
C VAL A 166 -3.44 11.00 -6.19
N ALA A 167 -3.78 10.45 -7.35
CA ALA A 167 -3.80 9.01 -7.58
C ALA A 167 -3.12 8.74 -8.93
N TYR A 168 -2.22 7.77 -8.96
CA TYR A 168 -1.55 7.35 -10.19
C TYR A 168 -1.27 5.84 -10.17
N THR A 169 -1.44 5.21 -11.32
CA THR A 169 -1.16 3.79 -11.49
C THR A 169 0.34 3.52 -11.48
N LEU A 170 0.73 2.35 -11.00
CA LEU A 170 2.12 1.91 -10.98
C LEU A 170 2.39 0.96 -12.15
N PRO A 171 3.60 0.97 -12.71
CA PRO A 171 3.99 0.00 -13.72
C PRO A 171 3.84 -1.43 -13.18
N ILE A 172 3.12 -2.26 -13.93
CA ILE A 172 2.98 -3.68 -13.66
C ILE A 172 4.17 -4.42 -14.28
N ALA A 173 4.79 -5.34 -13.53
CA ALA A 173 5.98 -6.07 -13.96
C ALA A 173 5.80 -6.82 -15.30
N GLY A 174 4.60 -7.36 -15.56
CA GLY A 174 4.26 -8.04 -16.81
C GLY A 174 3.74 -7.15 -17.94
N GLY A 175 3.52 -5.85 -17.68
CA GLY A 175 2.96 -4.90 -18.66
C GLY A 175 1.46 -5.06 -18.95
N ASN A 176 0.78 -6.05 -18.37
CA ASN A 176 -0.64 -6.31 -18.52
C ASN A 176 -1.36 -6.44 -17.16
N SER A 177 -2.62 -6.01 -17.10
CA SER A 177 -3.42 -6.10 -15.86
C SER A 177 -4.03 -7.48 -15.62
N LEU A 178 -4.05 -8.37 -16.61
CA LEU A 178 -4.56 -9.73 -16.46
C LEU A 178 -3.48 -10.66 -15.93
N PHE A 179 -3.72 -11.22 -14.75
CA PHE A 179 -2.84 -12.18 -14.09
C PHE A 179 -3.48 -13.56 -14.10
N GLU A 180 -2.71 -14.57 -14.49
CA GLU A 180 -3.03 -15.98 -14.30
C GLU A 180 -2.02 -16.56 -13.30
N ILE A 181 -2.45 -16.83 -12.06
CA ILE A 181 -1.56 -17.16 -10.92
C ILE A 181 -1.97 -18.39 -10.16
#